data_AF-Q12LQ6-F1
#
_entry.id   AF-Q12LQ6-F1
#
_cell.length_a   1.000
_cell.length_b   1.000
_cell.length_c   1.000
_cell.angle_alpha   90.00
_cell.angle_beta   90.00
_cell.angle_gamma   90.00
#
_symmetry.space_group_name_H-M   'P 1'
#
loop_
_entity.id
_entity.type
_entity.pdbx_description
1 polymer ?
#
loop_
_entity_poly.entity_id
_entity_poly.type
_entity_poly.pdbx_seq_one_letter_code
_entity_poly.pdbx_strand_id
1 'polypeptide(L)'
;MKHRLTLSLLAMGFIVMAVMGLIEVISPNIAVSEAAVHIVLDATSVQEEDLVMTPAKAVLNTVVTAPTQAVHGWLDEPFITRIAQYKGQTLQQALSDFWRLCQQEDDCDARLQALSQHLTRERLELLRTYPPKLAQIQALLGDELMPQDIPLADKVARIQALHAQVWGEDASLLYFDEYQGYQFHLNAQALVDIQDPLTLVQALTALVQDASAGNEGVRDGQDRNTHRHDGSDSKNTLSITRYETALGLIPLGLSEADHQQVAAALAEQFLNVSQQHEIKRRQQQVMSQQHQVQDYQQGLMALYTQLEMQRASELAHLSPEAWQDYSKQQKTQFRTHFFNGLVNNAP
;
A
#
# COMPACT_ATOMS: atom_id res chain seq x y z
N MET A 1 -15.16 23.90 -43.09
CA MET A 1 -14.37 22.68 -43.36
C MET A 1 -13.03 22.81 -42.65
N LYS A 2 -12.78 21.89 -41.71
CA LYS A 2 -11.50 21.43 -41.14
C LYS A 2 -10.44 22.46 -40.73
N HIS A 3 -10.40 22.67 -39.42
CA HIS A 3 -9.21 23.02 -38.63
C HIS A 3 -8.02 22.10 -38.89
N ARG A 4 -6.79 22.61 -38.73
CA ARG A 4 -5.84 22.16 -37.70
C ARG A 4 -4.63 23.09 -37.60
N LEU A 5 -4.58 23.81 -36.48
CA LEU A 5 -3.37 24.41 -35.93
C LEU A 5 -2.51 23.30 -35.31
N THR A 6 -1.22 23.39 -35.56
CA THR A 6 -0.12 22.70 -34.90
C THR A 6 0.26 23.42 -33.61
N LEU A 7 0.25 22.72 -32.47
CA LEU A 7 1.02 23.01 -31.24
C LEU A 7 1.09 21.67 -30.47
N SER A 8 2.18 20.92 -30.59
CA SER A 8 3.38 20.94 -29.73
C SER A 8 3.30 19.88 -28.63
N LEU A 9 4.03 18.79 -28.86
CA LEU A 9 4.57 17.89 -27.84
C LEU A 9 5.37 18.72 -26.82
N LEU A 10 4.98 18.66 -25.55
CA LEU A 10 5.82 18.79 -24.36
C LEU A 10 4.91 18.60 -23.13
N ALA A 11 4.48 17.36 -22.93
CA ALA A 11 3.94 16.83 -21.67
C ALA A 11 3.86 15.29 -21.79
N MET A 12 5.00 14.64 -22.07
CA MET A 12 5.18 13.19 -21.88
C MET A 12 6.13 12.95 -20.72
N GLY A 13 5.76 13.54 -19.58
CA GLY A 13 6.22 13.19 -18.25
C GLY A 13 5.01 13.38 -17.36
N PHE A 14 4.55 12.30 -16.69
CA PHE A 14 3.33 12.21 -15.89
C PHE A 14 2.00 12.07 -16.63
N ILE A 15 1.77 10.95 -17.32
CA ILE A 15 0.44 10.30 -17.37
C ILE A 15 0.63 8.78 -17.32
N VAL A 16 0.99 8.27 -16.14
CA VAL A 16 0.77 6.86 -15.72
C VAL A 16 -0.20 6.82 -14.52
N MET A 17 -0.88 7.92 -14.22
CA MET A 17 -1.89 7.98 -13.17
C MET A 17 -3.21 8.47 -13.74
N ALA A 18 -4.04 7.55 -14.25
CA ALA A 18 -5.49 7.73 -14.38
C ALA A 18 -6.23 6.48 -14.94
N VAL A 19 -5.95 5.26 -14.48
CA VAL A 19 -6.93 4.14 -14.50
C VAL A 19 -6.70 3.22 -13.28
N MET A 20 -6.63 3.80 -12.09
CA MET A 20 -6.79 3.08 -10.82
C MET A 20 -7.73 3.87 -9.92
N GLY A 21 -8.98 3.95 -10.36
CA GLY A 21 -10.10 4.42 -9.55
C GLY A 21 -11.10 3.29 -9.41
N LEU A 22 -10.78 2.28 -8.60
CA LEU A 22 -11.71 1.35 -7.92
C LEU A 22 -10.95 0.20 -7.21
N ILE A 23 -10.03 0.54 -6.31
CA ILE A 23 -9.71 -0.31 -5.15
C ILE A 23 -9.56 0.65 -3.97
N GLU A 24 -10.61 0.77 -3.17
CA GLU A 24 -10.48 1.34 -1.83
C GLU A 24 -9.48 0.46 -1.06
N VAL A 25 -8.34 1.05 -0.72
CA VAL A 25 -7.42 0.51 0.26
C VAL A 25 -8.14 0.54 1.60
N ILE A 26 -8.79 -0.56 1.95
CA ILE A 26 -9.19 -0.83 3.32
C ILE A 26 -7.93 -1.30 4.05
N SER A 27 -7.15 -0.35 4.57
CA SER A 27 -6.36 -0.61 5.76
C SER A 27 -7.34 -0.85 6.91
N PRO A 28 -7.25 -1.94 7.70
CA PRO A 28 -7.88 -1.95 9.00
C PRO A 28 -7.01 -1.07 9.89
N ASN A 29 -7.33 0.22 9.89
CA ASN A 29 -7.13 1.05 11.06
C ASN A 29 -7.81 0.29 12.20
N ILE A 30 -7.03 -0.07 13.21
CA ILE A 30 -7.54 -0.57 14.48
C ILE A 30 -8.56 0.47 14.94
N ALA A 31 -9.84 0.14 14.81
CA ALA A 31 -10.92 0.93 15.34
C ALA A 31 -10.91 0.76 16.86
N VAL A 32 -9.99 1.45 17.52
CA VAL A 32 -10.27 1.97 18.85
C VAL A 32 -11.31 3.06 18.61
N SER A 33 -12.50 2.88 19.16
CA SER A 33 -13.56 3.87 19.10
C SER A 33 -13.08 5.22 19.66
N GLU A 34 -12.87 6.21 18.80
CA GLU A 34 -12.61 7.59 19.19
C GLU A 34 -13.79 8.46 18.78
N ALA A 35 -14.74 8.60 19.71
CA ALA A 35 -15.71 9.68 19.68
C ALA A 35 -15.07 10.93 20.29
N ALA A 36 -14.90 11.95 19.44
CA ALA A 36 -14.72 13.37 19.75
C ALA A 36 -13.41 13.82 20.44
N VAL A 37 -12.68 14.73 19.77
CA VAL A 37 -12.48 16.13 20.21
C VAL A 37 -11.68 16.89 19.14
N HIS A 38 -12.32 17.89 18.52
CA HIS A 38 -11.68 18.96 17.75
C HIS A 38 -10.88 19.86 18.70
N ILE A 39 -9.60 20.11 18.40
CA ILE A 39 -8.91 21.36 18.77
C ILE A 39 -8.01 21.81 17.62
N VAL A 40 -8.34 23.00 17.10
CA VAL A 40 -7.57 23.85 16.19
C VAL A 40 -6.35 24.40 16.93
N LEU A 41 -5.16 24.40 16.30
CA LEU A 41 -4.16 25.43 16.52
C LEU A 41 -3.36 25.67 15.23
N ASP A 42 -3.37 26.95 14.86
CA ASP A 42 -2.84 27.61 13.67
C ASP A 42 -1.34 27.91 13.84
N ALA A 43 -0.55 27.82 12.76
CA ALA A 43 0.75 28.46 12.65
C ALA A 43 1.19 28.58 11.17
N THR A 44 1.32 29.83 10.76
CA THR A 44 1.55 30.41 9.45
C THR A 44 2.98 30.31 8.89
N SER A 45 3.04 30.27 7.54
CA SER A 45 3.93 30.98 6.58
C SER A 45 5.45 30.78 6.55
N VAL A 46 6.02 30.67 5.34
CA VAL A 46 7.07 31.52 4.67
C VAL A 46 7.33 30.92 3.25
N GLN A 47 6.85 31.54 2.15
CA GLN A 47 7.55 32.37 1.12
C GLN A 47 8.82 31.74 0.50
N GLU A 48 8.84 31.31 -0.77
CA GLU A 48 9.03 32.07 -2.05
C GLU A 48 10.41 32.75 -2.20
N GLU A 49 11.23 32.27 -3.14
CA GLU A 49 12.19 33.11 -3.88
C GLU A 49 12.48 32.56 -5.28
N ASP A 50 12.39 33.48 -6.25
CA ASP A 50 12.66 33.41 -7.68
C ASP A 50 14.14 33.13 -8.03
N LEU A 51 14.38 32.57 -9.22
CA LEU A 51 15.48 33.02 -10.09
C LEU A 51 15.30 32.60 -11.56
N VAL A 52 14.99 33.62 -12.37
CA VAL A 52 15.01 33.64 -13.84
C VAL A 52 16.42 33.95 -14.32
N MET A 53 16.92 33.26 -15.37
CA MET A 53 17.60 33.91 -16.51
C MET A 53 17.94 32.94 -17.66
N THR A 54 17.75 33.47 -18.88
CA THR A 54 17.83 32.87 -20.22
C THR A 54 19.25 32.98 -20.85
N PRO A 55 19.45 32.88 -22.20
CA PRO A 55 20.09 31.75 -22.88
C PRO A 55 21.44 32.09 -23.55
N ALA A 56 22.19 31.09 -24.01
CA ALA A 56 23.33 31.30 -24.92
C ALA A 56 23.26 30.36 -26.13
N LYS A 57 23.17 30.95 -27.34
CA LYS A 57 23.49 30.32 -28.62
C LYS A 57 25.02 30.36 -28.82
N ALA A 58 25.61 29.34 -29.43
CA ALA A 58 25.96 29.33 -30.87
C ALA A 58 27.11 28.35 -31.23
N VAL A 59 26.91 27.62 -32.35
CA VAL A 59 27.88 27.07 -33.35
C VAL A 59 28.91 26.02 -32.84
N LEU A 60 29.18 24.88 -33.48
CA LEU A 60 29.62 24.64 -34.86
C LEU A 60 29.57 23.13 -35.22
N ASN A 61 29.33 22.83 -36.49
CA ASN A 61 29.39 21.51 -37.11
C ASN A 61 30.74 20.81 -36.92
N THR A 62 30.69 19.50 -36.65
CA THR A 62 31.72 18.57 -37.10
C THR A 62 31.07 17.24 -37.46
N VAL A 63 31.07 16.94 -38.75
CA VAL A 63 30.88 15.59 -39.27
C VAL A 63 32.07 14.77 -38.79
N VAL A 64 31.82 13.79 -37.92
CA VAL A 64 32.79 12.74 -37.60
C VAL A 64 32.08 11.40 -37.70
N THR A 65 32.65 10.57 -38.55
CA THR A 65 32.42 9.15 -38.79
C THR A 65 32.06 8.35 -37.54
N ALA A 66 31.11 7.43 -37.72
CA ALA A 66 30.63 6.46 -36.74
C ALA A 66 31.77 5.76 -35.96
N PRO A 67 31.69 5.72 -34.61
CA PRO A 67 32.41 4.74 -33.82
C PRO A 67 31.49 3.58 -33.45
N THR A 68 31.86 2.39 -33.90
CA THR A 68 31.32 1.08 -33.50
C THR A 68 31.69 0.77 -32.04
N GLN A 69 31.26 1.59 -31.08
CA GLN A 69 31.53 1.41 -29.65
C GLN A 69 30.37 1.99 -28.81
N ALA A 70 29.24 1.28 -28.74
CA ALA A 70 28.15 1.60 -27.80
C ALA A 70 27.45 0.37 -27.19
N VAL A 71 27.87 -0.86 -27.50
CA VAL A 71 27.10 -2.07 -27.11
C VAL A 71 27.51 -2.65 -25.73
N HIS A 72 28.60 -2.20 -25.11
CA HIS A 72 29.19 -2.88 -23.94
C HIS A 72 28.74 -2.41 -22.55
N GLY A 73 27.92 -1.36 -22.41
CA GLY A 73 27.57 -0.80 -21.10
C GLY A 73 26.32 -1.39 -20.42
N TRP A 74 25.47 -2.12 -21.15
CA TRP A 74 24.09 -2.41 -20.70
C TRP A 74 23.66 -3.89 -20.82
N LEU A 75 24.37 -4.71 -21.59
CA LEU A 75 24.21 -6.18 -21.58
C LEU A 75 24.93 -6.77 -20.37
N ASP A 76 24.52 -6.36 -19.18
CA ASP A 76 25.01 -6.98 -17.96
C ASP A 76 24.23 -8.27 -17.67
N GLU A 77 24.91 -9.26 -17.07
CA GLU A 77 24.29 -10.52 -16.63
C GLU A 77 22.98 -10.32 -15.83
N PRO A 78 22.87 -9.30 -14.95
CA PRO A 78 21.61 -8.97 -14.28
C PRO A 78 20.45 -8.63 -15.22
N PHE A 79 20.67 -7.86 -16.29
CA PHE A 79 19.62 -7.54 -17.25
C PHE A 79 19.18 -8.75 -18.07
N ILE A 80 20.12 -9.54 -18.57
CA ILE A 80 19.81 -10.78 -19.32
C ILE A 80 19.00 -11.74 -18.45
N THR A 81 19.41 -11.90 -17.18
CA THR A 81 18.71 -12.76 -16.20
C THR A 81 17.27 -12.32 -15.98
N ARG A 82 17.02 -11.00 -15.88
CA ARG A 82 15.66 -10.47 -15.68
C ARG A 82 14.72 -10.84 -16.83
N ILE A 83 15.18 -10.74 -18.09
CA ILE A 83 14.34 -11.12 -19.23
C ILE A 83 14.21 -12.65 -19.36
N ALA A 84 15.31 -13.38 -19.14
CA ALA A 84 15.36 -14.82 -19.34
C ALA A 84 14.55 -15.61 -18.30
N GLN A 85 14.60 -15.20 -17.04
CA GLN A 85 14.15 -16.03 -15.92
C GLN A 85 12.94 -15.46 -15.18
N TYR A 86 12.73 -14.15 -15.19
CA TYR A 86 11.68 -13.56 -14.36
C TYR A 86 10.30 -13.67 -15.03
N LYS A 87 9.28 -13.36 -14.25
CA LYS A 87 7.85 -13.36 -14.58
C LYS A 87 7.18 -12.15 -13.93
N GLY A 88 5.92 -11.94 -14.25
CA GLY A 88 5.12 -10.91 -13.59
C GLY A 88 5.62 -9.49 -13.87
N GLN A 89 5.44 -8.62 -12.88
CA GLN A 89 5.77 -7.20 -12.97
C GLN A 89 7.25 -6.96 -13.26
N THR A 90 8.15 -7.74 -12.66
CA THR A 90 9.59 -7.58 -12.86
C THR A 90 10.00 -7.90 -14.30
N LEU A 91 9.37 -8.90 -14.92
CA LEU A 91 9.56 -9.18 -16.34
C LEU A 91 8.99 -8.05 -17.20
N GLN A 92 7.76 -7.60 -16.96
CA GLN A 92 7.15 -6.51 -17.71
C GLN A 92 8.00 -5.23 -17.66
N GLN A 93 8.57 -4.93 -16.49
CA GLN A 93 9.48 -3.81 -16.31
C GLN A 93 10.77 -3.98 -17.12
N ALA A 94 11.39 -5.16 -17.08
CA ALA A 94 12.60 -5.43 -17.86
C ALA A 94 12.36 -5.32 -19.38
N LEU A 95 11.21 -5.80 -19.87
CA LEU A 95 10.80 -5.67 -21.27
C LEU A 95 10.56 -4.20 -21.65
N SER A 96 9.89 -3.43 -20.79
CA SER A 96 9.66 -1.99 -21.00
C SER A 96 10.96 -1.19 -21.00
N ASP A 97 11.86 -1.48 -20.06
CA ASP A 97 13.15 -0.82 -19.93
C ASP A 97 14.05 -1.09 -21.13
N PHE A 98 14.05 -2.32 -21.67
CA PHE A 98 14.73 -2.64 -22.93
C PHE A 98 14.35 -1.64 -24.02
N TRP A 99 13.04 -1.52 -24.29
CA TRP A 99 12.53 -0.74 -25.41
C TRP A 99 12.72 0.76 -25.21
N ARG A 100 12.50 1.23 -23.98
CA ARG A 100 12.76 2.62 -23.62
C ARG A 100 14.23 3.01 -23.86
N LEU A 101 15.17 2.18 -23.42
CA LEU A 101 16.61 2.46 -23.55
C LEU A 101 17.06 2.38 -25.01
N CYS A 102 16.66 1.34 -25.74
CA CYS A 102 17.10 1.18 -27.13
C CYS A 102 16.53 2.26 -28.05
N GLN A 103 15.31 2.74 -27.79
CA GLN A 103 14.71 3.85 -28.54
C GLN A 103 15.40 5.18 -28.26
N GLN A 104 15.89 5.39 -27.03
CA GLN A 104 16.66 6.57 -26.67
C GLN A 104 18.02 6.62 -27.39
N GLU A 105 18.63 5.45 -27.64
CA GLU A 105 19.95 5.32 -28.25
C GLU A 105 19.92 4.98 -29.76
N ASP A 106 18.74 4.79 -30.35
CA ASP A 106 18.49 4.46 -31.76
C ASP A 106 19.25 3.20 -32.24
N ASP A 107 19.31 2.17 -31.39
CA ASP A 107 20.12 0.96 -31.62
C ASP A 107 19.38 -0.35 -31.30
N CYS A 108 18.04 -0.33 -31.31
CA CYS A 108 17.18 -1.48 -30.98
C CYS A 108 17.53 -2.75 -31.77
N ASP A 109 17.82 -2.66 -33.07
CA ASP A 109 18.15 -3.84 -33.89
C ASP A 109 19.47 -4.49 -33.45
N ALA A 110 20.49 -3.67 -33.17
CA ALA A 110 21.78 -4.15 -32.69
C ALA A 110 21.64 -4.82 -31.31
N ARG A 111 20.83 -4.23 -30.41
CA ARG A 111 20.57 -4.79 -29.08
C ARG A 111 19.75 -6.08 -29.12
N LEU A 112 18.73 -6.15 -29.97
CA LEU A 112 17.97 -7.38 -30.20
C LEU A 112 18.86 -8.49 -30.73
N GLN A 113 19.77 -8.17 -31.67
CA GLN A 113 20.70 -9.14 -32.21
C GLN A 113 21.67 -9.66 -31.14
N ALA A 114 22.19 -8.78 -30.28
CA ALA A 114 23.08 -9.18 -29.20
C ALA A 114 22.37 -10.12 -28.20
N LEU A 115 21.13 -9.80 -27.80
CA LEU A 115 20.35 -10.64 -26.89
C LEU A 115 19.95 -11.99 -27.48
N SER A 116 19.90 -12.13 -28.81
CA SER A 116 19.50 -13.39 -29.43
C SER A 116 20.42 -14.58 -29.12
N GLN A 117 21.65 -14.32 -28.66
CA GLN A 117 22.60 -15.35 -28.24
C GLN A 117 22.38 -15.85 -26.81
N HIS A 118 21.59 -15.13 -26.01
CA HIS A 118 21.43 -15.37 -24.58
C HIS A 118 20.00 -15.76 -24.17
N LEU A 119 19.01 -15.45 -25.02
CA LEU A 119 17.60 -15.71 -24.75
C LEU A 119 17.10 -16.93 -25.53
N THR A 120 16.14 -17.66 -24.96
CA THR A 120 15.40 -18.66 -25.71
C THR A 120 14.57 -17.99 -26.80
N ARG A 121 14.13 -18.78 -27.80
CA ARG A 121 13.31 -18.27 -28.89
C ARG A 121 12.03 -17.62 -28.37
N GLU A 122 11.38 -18.24 -27.40
CA GLU A 122 10.13 -17.76 -26.80
C GLU A 122 10.34 -16.41 -26.11
N ARG A 123 11.39 -16.27 -25.30
CA ARG A 123 11.74 -15.01 -24.63
C ARG A 123 12.10 -13.91 -25.62
N LEU A 124 12.81 -14.25 -26.70
CA LEU A 124 13.17 -13.30 -27.75
C LEU A 124 11.95 -12.83 -28.54
N GLU A 125 11.02 -13.73 -28.87
CA GLU A 125 9.77 -13.37 -29.56
C GLU A 125 8.84 -12.55 -28.67
N LEU A 126 8.76 -12.87 -27.37
CA LEU A 126 8.07 -12.04 -26.38
C LEU A 126 8.65 -10.63 -26.36
N LEU A 127 9.98 -10.50 -26.27
CA LEU A 127 10.65 -9.20 -26.28
C LEU A 127 10.36 -8.40 -27.57
N ARG A 128 10.46 -9.05 -28.73
CA ARG A 128 10.21 -8.42 -30.05
C ARG A 128 8.77 -7.92 -30.20
N THR A 129 7.81 -8.70 -29.74
CA THR A 129 6.38 -8.39 -29.90
C THR A 129 5.80 -7.55 -28.77
N TYR A 130 6.58 -7.26 -27.73
CA TYR A 130 6.11 -6.60 -26.52
C TYR A 130 5.46 -5.22 -26.76
N PRO A 131 6.08 -4.24 -27.45
CA PRO A 131 5.49 -2.91 -27.58
C PRO A 131 4.13 -2.89 -28.29
N PRO A 132 3.95 -3.51 -29.48
CA PRO A 132 2.64 -3.48 -30.15
C PRO A 132 1.58 -4.24 -29.36
N LYS A 133 1.93 -5.33 -28.67
CA LYS A 133 1.00 -6.08 -27.81
C LYS A 133 0.63 -5.30 -26.54
N LEU A 134 1.57 -4.58 -25.93
CA LEU A 134 1.31 -3.71 -24.78
C LEU A 134 0.31 -2.60 -25.16
N ALA A 135 0.52 -1.94 -26.29
CA ALA A 135 -0.41 -0.94 -26.79
C ALA A 135 -1.80 -1.54 -27.08
N GLN A 136 -1.85 -2.75 -27.63
CA GLN A 136 -3.10 -3.45 -27.91
C GLN A 136 -3.88 -3.79 -26.64
N ILE A 137 -3.23 -4.35 -25.61
CA ILE A 137 -3.93 -4.69 -24.36
C ILE A 137 -4.40 -3.45 -23.62
N GLN A 138 -3.62 -2.37 -23.62
CA GLN A 138 -4.03 -1.09 -23.03
C GLN A 138 -5.28 -0.52 -23.71
N ALA A 139 -5.37 -0.62 -25.04
CA ALA A 139 -6.56 -0.19 -25.77
C ALA A 139 -7.79 -1.04 -25.40
N LEU A 140 -7.64 -2.37 -25.40
CA LEU A 140 -8.74 -3.28 -25.04
C LEU A 140 -9.24 -3.05 -23.61
N LEU A 141 -8.33 -2.88 -22.65
CA LEU A 141 -8.69 -2.60 -21.26
C LEU A 141 -9.31 -1.21 -21.09
N GLY A 142 -8.90 -0.22 -21.89
CA GLY A 142 -9.50 1.12 -21.89
C GLY A 142 -10.93 1.15 -22.46
N ASP A 143 -11.23 0.25 -23.39
CA ASP A 143 -12.56 0.10 -23.99
C ASP A 143 -13.48 -0.83 -23.18
N GLU A 144 -12.92 -1.65 -22.28
CA GLU A 144 -13.68 -2.58 -21.45
C GLU A 144 -14.49 -1.83 -20.39
N LEU A 145 -15.81 -1.85 -20.54
CA LEU A 145 -16.76 -1.37 -19.53
C LEU A 145 -17.23 -2.54 -18.69
N MET A 146 -16.60 -2.76 -17.54
CA MET A 146 -17.05 -3.77 -16.58
C MET A 146 -18.24 -3.25 -15.75
N PRO A 147 -19.40 -3.93 -15.77
CA PRO A 147 -20.49 -3.63 -14.87
C PRO A 147 -20.04 -3.76 -13.41
N GLN A 148 -20.53 -2.89 -12.53
CA GLN A 148 -20.14 -2.96 -11.12
C GLN A 148 -20.75 -4.18 -10.40
N ASP A 149 -21.90 -4.66 -10.89
CA ASP A 149 -22.77 -5.67 -10.30
C ASP A 149 -22.42 -7.11 -10.67
N ILE A 150 -21.40 -7.35 -11.50
CA ILE A 150 -20.93 -8.72 -11.76
C ILE A 150 -20.00 -9.22 -10.64
N PRO A 151 -20.06 -10.52 -10.30
CA PRO A 151 -19.15 -11.15 -9.33
C PRO A 151 -17.67 -10.90 -9.64
N LEU A 152 -16.83 -10.85 -8.60
CA LEU A 152 -15.39 -10.68 -8.75
C LEU A 152 -14.78 -11.76 -9.65
N ALA A 153 -15.22 -13.02 -9.51
CA ALA A 153 -14.75 -14.14 -10.33
C ALA A 153 -14.97 -13.88 -11.83
N ASP A 154 -16.11 -13.30 -12.20
CA ASP A 154 -16.45 -13.00 -13.58
C ASP A 154 -15.62 -11.82 -14.12
N LYS A 155 -15.35 -10.81 -13.28
CA LYS A 155 -14.44 -9.70 -13.62
C LYS A 155 -13.02 -10.23 -13.89
N VAL A 156 -12.50 -11.06 -13.00
CA VAL A 156 -11.17 -11.69 -13.13
C VAL A 156 -11.10 -12.53 -14.41
N ALA A 157 -12.11 -13.36 -14.67
CA ALA A 157 -12.15 -14.21 -15.87
C ALA A 157 -12.14 -13.38 -17.17
N ARG A 158 -12.84 -12.24 -17.20
CA ARG A 158 -12.83 -11.31 -18.35
C ARG A 158 -11.45 -10.70 -18.59
N ILE A 159 -10.81 -10.20 -17.55
CA ILE A 159 -9.44 -9.66 -17.65
C ILE A 159 -8.46 -10.73 -18.13
N GLN A 160 -8.53 -11.92 -17.57
CA GLN A 160 -7.69 -13.05 -18.00
C GLN A 160 -7.92 -13.42 -19.48
N ALA A 161 -9.17 -13.37 -19.94
CA ALA A 161 -9.50 -13.62 -21.34
C ALA A 161 -8.91 -12.54 -22.27
N LEU A 162 -8.97 -11.25 -21.89
CA LEU A 162 -8.34 -10.16 -22.65
C LEU A 162 -6.82 -10.33 -22.70
N HIS A 163 -6.18 -10.66 -21.58
CA HIS A 163 -4.76 -10.95 -21.55
C HIS A 163 -4.41 -12.13 -22.48
N ALA A 164 -5.16 -13.23 -22.41
CA ALA A 164 -4.96 -14.39 -23.28
C ALA A 164 -5.19 -14.06 -24.76
N GLN A 165 -6.12 -13.17 -25.08
CA GLN A 165 -6.38 -12.74 -26.46
C GLN A 165 -5.16 -12.03 -27.09
N VAL A 166 -4.41 -11.24 -26.32
CA VAL A 166 -3.26 -10.48 -26.83
C VAL A 166 -1.95 -11.26 -26.69
N TRP A 167 -1.75 -11.89 -25.53
CA TRP A 167 -0.48 -12.50 -25.15
C TRP A 167 -0.44 -14.01 -25.38
N GLY A 168 -1.59 -14.67 -25.53
CA GLY A 168 -1.65 -16.12 -25.65
C GLY A 168 -1.07 -16.80 -24.42
N GLU A 169 -0.16 -17.74 -24.62
CA GLU A 169 0.50 -18.50 -23.56
C GLU A 169 1.36 -17.62 -22.62
N ASP A 170 1.90 -16.51 -23.14
CA ASP A 170 2.70 -15.55 -22.36
C ASP A 170 1.87 -14.77 -21.32
N ALA A 171 0.54 -14.82 -21.39
CA ALA A 171 -0.33 -14.10 -20.45
C ALA A 171 -0.05 -14.52 -18.99
N SER A 172 0.02 -15.82 -18.73
CA SER A 172 0.30 -16.35 -17.39
C SER A 172 1.70 -16.01 -16.87
N LEU A 173 2.65 -15.83 -17.79
CA LEU A 173 4.03 -15.45 -17.50
C LEU A 173 4.12 -13.96 -17.17
N LEU A 174 3.48 -13.09 -17.97
CA LEU A 174 3.53 -11.64 -17.81
C LEU A 174 2.69 -11.15 -16.63
N TYR A 175 1.52 -11.74 -16.40
CA TYR A 175 0.58 -11.31 -15.36
C TYR A 175 0.60 -12.23 -14.13
N PHE A 176 1.73 -12.91 -13.91
CA PHE A 176 1.87 -13.88 -12.82
C PHE A 176 1.46 -13.30 -11.47
N ASP A 177 2.05 -12.17 -11.05
CA ASP A 177 1.78 -11.57 -9.74
C ASP A 177 0.32 -11.11 -9.62
N GLU A 178 -0.24 -10.56 -10.70
CA GLU A 178 -1.62 -10.10 -10.76
C GLU A 178 -2.60 -11.27 -10.61
N TYR A 179 -2.36 -12.39 -11.30
CA TYR A 179 -3.19 -13.58 -11.19
C TYR A 179 -3.10 -14.24 -9.81
N GLN A 180 -1.91 -14.21 -9.18
CA GLN A 180 -1.78 -14.64 -7.79
C GLN A 180 -2.59 -13.75 -6.85
N GLY A 181 -2.57 -12.42 -7.06
CA GLY A 181 -3.39 -11.47 -6.32
C GLY A 181 -4.89 -11.76 -6.48
N TYR A 182 -5.37 -11.95 -7.72
CA TYR A 182 -6.76 -12.30 -7.96
C TYR A 182 -7.18 -13.60 -7.29
N GLN A 183 -6.35 -14.64 -7.41
CA GLN A 183 -6.65 -15.92 -6.77
C GLN A 183 -6.69 -15.79 -5.25
N PHE A 184 -5.77 -15.02 -4.66
CA PHE A 184 -5.78 -14.73 -3.23
C PHE A 184 -7.09 -14.07 -2.79
N HIS A 185 -7.55 -13.03 -3.50
CA HIS A 185 -8.80 -12.35 -3.17
C HIS A 185 -10.03 -13.24 -3.35
N LEU A 186 -10.08 -14.06 -4.41
CA LEU A 186 -11.17 -15.02 -4.63
C LEU A 186 -11.22 -16.07 -3.52
N ASN A 187 -10.07 -16.60 -3.11
CA ASN A 187 -9.98 -17.54 -2.01
C ASN A 187 -10.36 -16.90 -0.67
N ALA A 188 -9.97 -15.63 -0.45
CA ALA A 188 -10.36 -14.89 0.74
C ALA A 188 -11.88 -14.67 0.83
N GLN A 189 -12.56 -14.40 -0.29
CA GLN A 189 -14.03 -14.27 -0.31
C GLN A 189 -14.73 -15.57 0.12
N ALA A 190 -14.15 -16.74 -0.17
CA ALA A 190 -14.70 -18.02 0.26
C ALA A 190 -14.62 -18.25 1.78
N LEU A 191 -13.88 -17.42 2.53
CA LEU A 191 -13.73 -17.55 3.98
C LEU A 191 -14.78 -16.76 4.78
N VAL A 192 -15.54 -15.87 4.13
CA VAL A 192 -16.49 -14.95 4.78
C VAL A 192 -17.57 -15.69 5.57
N ASP A 193 -18.00 -16.87 5.08
CA ASP A 193 -19.07 -17.65 5.68
C ASP A 193 -18.60 -18.59 6.81
N ILE A 194 -17.29 -18.66 7.09
CA ILE A 194 -16.75 -19.53 8.14
C ILE A 194 -16.94 -18.85 9.51
N GLN A 195 -17.86 -19.40 10.31
CA GLN A 195 -18.14 -18.91 11.66
C GLN A 195 -17.35 -19.63 12.76
N ASP A 196 -16.88 -20.85 12.51
CA ASP A 196 -16.12 -21.62 13.49
C ASP A 196 -14.68 -21.07 13.61
N PRO A 197 -14.25 -20.57 14.79
CA PRO A 197 -12.94 -19.93 14.96
C PRO A 197 -11.77 -20.84 14.60
N LEU A 198 -11.84 -22.13 14.93
CA LEU A 198 -10.74 -23.07 14.69
C LEU A 198 -10.58 -23.35 13.19
N THR A 199 -11.69 -23.60 12.51
CA THR A 199 -11.72 -23.81 11.06
C THR A 199 -11.23 -22.57 10.32
N LEU A 200 -11.64 -21.38 10.77
CA LEU A 200 -11.22 -20.12 10.19
C LEU A 200 -9.70 -19.90 10.33
N VAL A 201 -9.12 -20.17 11.50
CA VAL A 201 -7.67 -20.06 11.71
C VAL A 201 -6.90 -20.97 10.75
N GLN A 202 -7.36 -22.21 10.57
CA GLN A 202 -6.71 -23.16 9.65
C GLN A 202 -6.78 -22.66 8.20
N ALA A 203 -7.95 -22.18 7.77
CA ALA A 203 -8.16 -21.69 6.41
C ALA A 203 -7.33 -20.41 6.13
N LEU A 204 -7.31 -19.45 7.06
CA LEU A 204 -6.50 -18.24 6.96
C LEU A 204 -5.00 -18.55 6.93
N THR A 205 -4.56 -19.48 7.77
CA THR A 205 -3.16 -19.91 7.82
C THR A 205 -2.73 -20.51 6.49
N ALA A 206 -3.53 -21.43 5.94
CA ALA A 206 -3.26 -22.06 4.66
C ALA A 206 -3.22 -21.03 3.52
N LEU A 207 -4.20 -20.13 3.46
CA LEU A 207 -4.30 -19.09 2.42
C LEU A 207 -3.07 -18.17 2.39
N VAL A 208 -2.66 -17.68 3.56
CA VAL A 208 -1.54 -16.74 3.67
C VAL A 208 -0.20 -17.44 3.43
N GLN A 209 -0.06 -18.70 3.84
CA GLN A 209 1.15 -19.48 3.55
C GLN A 209 1.29 -19.76 2.05
N ASP A 210 0.23 -20.20 1.38
CA ASP A 210 0.22 -20.46 -0.06
C ASP A 210 0.57 -19.22 -0.88
N ALA A 211 -0.06 -18.07 -0.57
CA ALA A 211 0.19 -16.80 -1.24
C ALA A 211 1.65 -16.34 -1.10
N SER A 212 2.28 -16.61 0.05
CA SER A 212 3.67 -16.23 0.29
C SER A 212 4.69 -17.16 -0.38
N ALA A 213 4.37 -18.46 -0.56
CA ALA A 213 5.24 -19.43 -1.22
C ALA A 213 5.45 -19.12 -2.71
N GLY A 214 4.43 -18.56 -3.38
CA GLY A 214 4.51 -18.16 -4.79
C GLY A 214 5.53 -17.04 -5.09
N ASN A 215 5.91 -16.25 -4.07
CA ASN A 215 6.75 -15.05 -4.19
C ASN A 215 8.20 -15.25 -3.69
N GLU A 216 8.51 -16.35 -2.99
CA GLU A 216 9.85 -16.62 -2.45
C GLU A 216 10.90 -16.89 -3.55
N GLY A 217 10.49 -17.39 -4.72
CA GLY A 217 11.40 -17.66 -5.85
C GLY A 217 11.88 -16.43 -6.63
N VAL A 218 11.28 -15.25 -6.44
CA VAL A 218 11.60 -14.03 -7.21
C VAL A 218 12.52 -13.07 -6.44
N ARG A 219 12.46 -13.06 -5.10
CA ARG A 219 13.25 -12.12 -4.26
C ARG A 219 14.73 -12.50 -4.15
N ASP A 220 15.06 -13.79 -4.31
CA ASP A 220 16.43 -14.31 -4.14
C ASP A 220 17.43 -13.82 -5.20
N GLY A 221 16.95 -13.17 -6.27
CA GLY A 221 17.77 -12.57 -7.33
C GLY A 221 18.06 -11.07 -7.15
N GLN A 222 17.27 -10.34 -6.36
CA GLN A 222 17.32 -8.88 -6.31
C GLN A 222 18.28 -8.34 -5.23
N ASP A 223 18.57 -9.15 -4.20
CA ASP A 223 19.35 -8.71 -3.01
C ASP A 223 20.83 -9.15 -3.00
N ARG A 224 21.37 -9.71 -4.10
CA ARG A 224 22.78 -10.14 -4.10
C ARG A 224 23.82 -9.00 -4.07
N ASN A 225 23.41 -7.74 -4.18
CA ASN A 225 24.32 -6.59 -4.24
C ASN A 225 24.17 -5.53 -3.14
N THR A 226 23.31 -5.72 -2.16
CA THR A 226 23.22 -4.83 -0.99
C THR A 226 23.63 -5.58 0.27
N HIS A 227 24.59 -5.01 0.98
CA HIS A 227 25.13 -5.44 2.27
C HIS A 227 24.34 -6.52 3.02
N ARG A 228 24.96 -7.71 3.11
CA ARG A 228 24.87 -8.74 4.17
C ARG A 228 23.95 -8.36 5.35
N HIS A 229 22.65 -8.29 5.12
CA HIS A 229 21.63 -8.22 6.16
C HIS A 229 21.28 -9.66 6.49
N ASP A 230 21.33 -9.96 7.78
CA ASP A 230 21.05 -11.27 8.33
C ASP A 230 19.68 -11.76 7.82
N GLY A 231 19.63 -12.96 7.25
CA GLY A 231 18.38 -13.59 6.77
C GLY A 231 17.31 -13.75 7.87
N SER A 232 17.69 -13.51 9.13
CA SER A 232 16.77 -13.36 10.27
C SER A 232 15.77 -12.21 10.12
N ASP A 233 16.19 -11.03 9.63
CA ASP A 233 15.32 -9.85 9.56
C ASP A 233 14.25 -9.98 8.47
N SER A 234 14.61 -10.58 7.34
CA SER A 234 13.67 -10.87 6.25
C SER A 234 12.61 -11.89 6.66
N LYS A 235 13.01 -12.95 7.38
CA LYS A 235 12.08 -13.96 7.92
C LYS A 235 11.13 -13.38 8.96
N ASN A 236 11.64 -12.53 9.85
CA ASN A 236 10.83 -11.86 10.86
C ASN A 236 9.83 -10.87 10.23
N THR A 237 10.25 -10.11 9.21
CA THR A 237 9.36 -9.20 8.48
C THR A 237 8.27 -9.96 7.74
N LEU A 238 8.62 -11.10 7.13
CA LEU A 238 7.65 -11.96 6.45
C LEU A 238 6.63 -12.55 7.42
N SER A 239 7.06 -12.97 8.60
CA SER A 239 6.17 -13.56 9.61
C SER A 239 5.18 -12.53 10.18
N ILE A 240 5.64 -11.29 10.42
CA ILE A 240 4.76 -10.15 10.78
C ILE A 240 3.78 -9.86 9.65
N THR A 241 4.25 -9.78 8.40
CA THR A 241 3.38 -9.49 7.24
C THR A 241 2.29 -10.55 7.09
N ARG A 242 2.63 -11.84 7.27
CA ARG A 242 1.67 -12.95 7.24
C ARG A 242 0.62 -12.80 8.33
N TYR A 243 1.03 -12.46 9.55
CA TYR A 243 0.12 -12.21 10.66
C TYR A 243 -0.85 -11.06 10.36
N GLU A 244 -0.34 -9.90 9.94
CA GLU A 244 -1.18 -8.73 9.63
C GLU A 244 -2.14 -8.97 8.47
N THR A 245 -1.68 -9.68 7.44
CA THR A 245 -2.51 -10.10 6.32
C THR A 245 -3.64 -11.01 6.81
N ALA A 246 -3.34 -12.01 7.65
CA ALA A 246 -4.35 -12.92 8.18
C ALA A 246 -5.36 -12.19 9.07
N LEU A 247 -4.93 -11.22 9.89
CA LEU A 247 -5.83 -10.40 10.70
C LEU A 247 -6.80 -9.59 9.85
N GLY A 248 -6.32 -8.98 8.75
CA GLY A 248 -7.15 -8.18 7.85
C GLY A 248 -8.22 -9.00 7.11
N LEU A 249 -8.13 -10.32 7.13
CA LEU A 249 -9.08 -11.24 6.49
C LEU A 249 -10.09 -11.87 7.47
N ILE A 250 -10.01 -11.58 8.76
CA ILE A 250 -10.99 -12.08 9.72
C ILE A 250 -12.36 -11.44 9.38
N PRO A 251 -13.43 -12.24 9.18
CA PRO A 251 -14.73 -11.69 8.80
C PRO A 251 -15.31 -10.78 9.89
N LEU A 252 -15.83 -9.62 9.48
CA LEU A 252 -16.44 -8.62 10.37
C LEU A 252 -17.70 -9.12 11.09
N GLY A 253 -18.30 -10.22 10.61
CA GLY A 253 -19.49 -10.83 11.21
C GLY A 253 -19.21 -11.70 12.43
N LEU A 254 -17.95 -11.96 12.79
CA LEU A 254 -17.59 -12.71 14.00
C LEU A 254 -17.91 -11.90 15.26
N SER A 255 -18.20 -12.61 16.36
CA SER A 255 -18.28 -11.96 17.67
C SER A 255 -16.90 -11.42 18.09
N GLU A 256 -16.87 -10.40 18.95
CA GLU A 256 -15.61 -9.86 19.46
C GLU A 256 -14.76 -10.92 20.18
N ALA A 257 -15.41 -11.85 20.89
CA ALA A 257 -14.71 -12.95 21.57
C ALA A 257 -14.07 -13.92 20.57
N ASP A 258 -14.80 -14.28 19.52
CA ASP A 258 -14.29 -15.17 18.46
C ASP A 258 -13.18 -14.48 17.66
N HIS A 259 -13.33 -13.20 17.36
CA HIS A 259 -12.31 -12.40 16.69
C HIS A 259 -11.02 -12.37 17.49
N GLN A 260 -11.09 -12.15 18.82
CA GLN A 260 -9.93 -12.19 19.71
C GLN A 260 -9.31 -13.59 19.77
N GLN A 261 -10.12 -14.65 19.80
CA GLN A 261 -9.64 -16.03 19.79
C GLN A 261 -8.88 -16.35 18.50
N VAL A 262 -9.42 -15.98 17.33
CA VAL A 262 -8.78 -16.16 16.03
C VAL A 262 -7.48 -15.37 15.97
N ALA A 263 -7.49 -14.10 16.37
CA ALA A 263 -6.31 -13.24 16.38
C ALA A 263 -5.18 -13.79 17.28
N ALA A 264 -5.53 -14.33 18.45
CA ALA A 264 -4.57 -14.97 19.35
C ALA A 264 -3.98 -16.25 18.73
N ALA A 265 -4.81 -17.10 18.14
CA ALA A 265 -4.35 -18.32 17.49
C ALA A 265 -3.46 -18.02 16.28
N LEU A 266 -3.78 -17.01 15.46
CA LEU A 266 -2.93 -16.56 14.35
C LEU A 266 -1.58 -16.01 14.84
N ALA A 267 -1.56 -15.32 15.98
CA ALA A 267 -0.32 -14.85 16.60
C ALA A 267 0.58 -16.03 17.01
N GLU A 268 0.00 -17.11 17.52
CA GLU A 268 0.75 -18.33 17.85
C GLU A 268 1.34 -19.02 16.60
N GLN A 269 0.66 -18.94 15.45
CA GLN A 269 1.14 -19.53 14.19
C GLN A 269 2.27 -18.74 13.54
N PHE A 270 2.19 -17.40 13.56
CA PHE A 270 3.06 -16.56 12.73
C PHE A 270 4.09 -15.76 13.52
N LEU A 271 3.85 -15.49 14.80
CA LEU A 271 4.70 -14.60 15.58
C LEU A 271 5.56 -15.35 16.58
N ASN A 272 6.73 -14.80 16.86
CA ASN A 272 7.58 -15.31 17.93
C ASN A 272 7.06 -14.89 19.32
N VAL A 273 7.56 -15.54 20.36
CA VAL A 273 7.14 -15.32 21.75
C VAL A 273 7.25 -13.85 22.18
N SER A 274 8.32 -13.15 21.77
CA SER A 274 8.50 -11.73 22.11
C SER A 274 7.40 -10.84 21.51
N GLN A 275 7.07 -11.07 20.23
CA GLN A 275 6.00 -10.35 19.54
C GLN A 275 4.62 -10.64 20.13
N GLN A 276 4.34 -11.90 20.46
CA GLN A 276 3.09 -12.28 21.13
C GLN A 276 2.94 -11.57 22.49
N HIS A 277 4.02 -11.48 23.27
CA HIS A 277 4.03 -10.73 24.52
C HIS A 277 3.78 -9.24 24.32
N GLU A 278 4.37 -8.64 23.28
CA GLU A 278 4.13 -7.24 22.96
C GLU A 278 2.67 -6.96 22.60
N ILE A 279 2.04 -7.81 21.79
CA ILE A 279 0.63 -7.67 21.43
C ILE A 279 -0.26 -7.77 22.67
N LYS A 280 -0.05 -8.78 23.53
CA LYS A 280 -0.80 -8.93 24.79
C LYS A 280 -0.65 -7.72 25.70
N ARG A 281 0.58 -7.17 25.82
CA ARG A 281 0.84 -5.96 26.59
C ARG A 281 0.10 -4.75 26.02
N ARG A 282 0.10 -4.57 24.70
CA ARG A 282 -0.63 -3.46 24.04
C ARG A 282 -2.14 -3.61 24.23
N GLN A 283 -2.70 -4.82 24.15
CA GLN A 283 -4.11 -5.06 24.44
C GLN A 283 -4.48 -4.66 25.87
N GLN A 284 -3.67 -5.04 26.86
CA GLN A 284 -3.85 -4.62 28.25
C GLN A 284 -3.77 -3.10 28.42
N GLN A 285 -2.83 -2.46 27.72
CA GLN A 285 -2.71 -1.01 27.73
C GLN A 285 -3.96 -0.33 27.16
N VAL A 286 -4.50 -0.81 26.03
CA VAL A 286 -5.73 -0.27 25.43
C VAL A 286 -6.92 -0.43 26.38
N MET A 287 -7.08 -1.60 27.00
CA MET A 287 -8.15 -1.81 28.00
C MET A 287 -8.01 -0.84 29.18
N SER A 288 -6.80 -0.63 29.68
CA SER A 288 -6.54 0.33 30.76
C SER A 288 -6.85 1.78 30.32
N GLN A 289 -6.52 2.14 29.08
CA GLN A 289 -6.84 3.46 28.52
C GLN A 289 -8.34 3.67 28.36
N GLN A 290 -9.07 2.65 27.90
CA GLN A 290 -10.54 2.69 27.80
C GLN A 290 -11.18 2.92 29.17
N HIS A 291 -10.72 2.21 30.21
CA HIS A 291 -11.18 2.44 31.58
C HIS A 291 -10.87 3.87 32.05
N GLN A 292 -9.64 4.35 31.78
CA GLN A 292 -9.25 5.72 32.13
C GLN A 292 -10.12 6.77 31.43
N VAL A 293 -10.50 6.54 30.16
CA VAL A 293 -11.43 7.42 29.43
C VAL A 293 -12.81 7.41 30.07
N GLN A 294 -13.32 6.23 30.46
CA GLN A 294 -14.61 6.10 31.13
C GLN A 294 -14.61 6.82 32.49
N ASP A 295 -13.58 6.63 33.31
CA ASP A 295 -13.41 7.31 34.61
C ASP A 295 -13.35 8.83 34.42
N TYR A 296 -12.59 9.30 33.42
CA TYR A 296 -12.49 10.71 33.10
C TYR A 296 -13.86 11.31 32.74
N GLN A 297 -14.64 10.62 31.90
CA GLN A 297 -15.97 11.06 31.50
C GLN A 297 -16.92 11.14 32.70
N GLN A 298 -16.90 10.15 33.59
CA GLN A 298 -17.71 10.15 34.81
C GLN A 298 -17.31 11.29 35.76
N GLY A 299 -16.01 11.47 36.00
CA GLY A 299 -15.50 12.56 36.83
C GLY A 299 -15.83 13.95 36.26
N LEU A 300 -15.78 14.09 34.93
CA LEU A 300 -16.13 15.34 34.26
C LEU A 300 -17.63 15.66 34.38
N MET A 301 -18.50 14.65 34.30
CA MET A 301 -19.94 14.82 34.56
C MET A 301 -20.23 15.25 36.01
N ALA A 302 -19.52 14.65 36.97
CA ALA A 302 -19.64 15.03 38.38
C ALA A 302 -19.21 16.49 38.60
N LEU A 303 -18.08 16.90 37.99
CA LEU A 303 -17.60 18.28 38.05
C LEU A 303 -18.62 19.26 37.46
N TYR A 304 -19.23 18.93 36.31
CA TYR A 304 -20.25 19.80 35.73
C TYR A 304 -21.47 19.98 36.64
N THR A 305 -21.90 18.88 37.27
CA THR A 305 -23.00 18.93 38.24
C THR A 305 -22.65 19.80 39.45
N GLN A 306 -21.42 19.65 39.98
CA GLN A 306 -20.93 20.47 41.08
C GLN A 306 -20.88 21.96 40.72
N LEU A 307 -20.33 22.29 39.56
CA LEU A 307 -20.24 23.67 39.09
C LEU A 307 -21.63 24.30 38.93
N GLU A 308 -22.60 23.57 38.38
CA GLU A 308 -23.97 24.06 38.25
C GLU A 308 -24.60 24.35 39.62
N MET A 309 -24.44 23.45 40.59
CA MET A 309 -24.92 23.67 41.96
C MET A 309 -24.26 24.88 42.62
N GLN A 310 -22.94 25.03 42.48
CA GLN A 310 -22.21 26.19 43.01
C GLN A 310 -22.66 27.48 42.36
N ARG A 311 -22.92 27.49 41.05
CA ARG A 311 -23.44 28.65 40.34
C ARG A 311 -24.81 29.07 40.86
N ALA A 312 -25.68 28.10 41.10
CA ALA A 312 -27.03 28.35 41.60
C ALA A 312 -27.07 28.78 43.08
N SER A 313 -25.97 28.60 43.84
CA SER A 313 -25.92 28.84 45.28
C SER A 313 -24.77 29.77 45.68
N GLU A 314 -23.65 29.20 46.15
CA GLU A 314 -22.51 29.89 46.77
C GLU A 314 -21.89 30.96 45.88
N LEU A 315 -21.91 30.74 44.57
CA LEU A 315 -21.29 31.59 43.56
C LEU A 315 -22.33 32.30 42.66
N ALA A 316 -23.59 32.38 43.09
CA ALA A 316 -24.64 33.11 42.37
C ALA A 316 -24.34 34.61 42.22
N HIS A 317 -23.55 35.16 43.14
CA HIS A 317 -23.15 36.58 43.15
C HIS A 317 -22.08 36.92 42.09
N LEU A 318 -21.38 35.93 41.51
CA LEU A 318 -20.36 36.20 40.49
C LEU A 318 -21.00 36.75 39.20
N SER A 319 -20.31 37.70 38.56
CA SER A 319 -20.68 38.13 37.21
C SER A 319 -20.53 36.97 36.22
N PRO A 320 -21.20 37.01 35.05
CA PRO A 320 -21.04 35.98 34.02
C PRO A 320 -19.58 35.75 33.60
N GLU A 321 -18.79 36.81 33.48
CA GLU A 321 -17.36 36.74 33.12
C GLU A 321 -16.54 36.06 34.24
N ALA A 322 -16.71 36.48 35.50
CA ALA A 322 -16.02 35.88 36.63
C ALA A 322 -16.40 34.40 36.83
N TRP A 323 -17.65 34.03 36.53
CA TRP A 323 -18.10 32.65 36.54
C TRP A 323 -17.43 31.81 35.43
N GLN A 324 -17.30 32.37 34.23
CA GLN A 324 -16.64 31.70 33.11
C GLN A 324 -15.16 31.41 33.42
N ASP A 325 -14.44 32.39 33.97
CA ASP A 325 -13.05 32.23 34.38
C ASP A 325 -12.89 31.18 35.47
N TYR A 326 -13.73 31.24 36.51
CA TYR A 326 -13.75 30.24 37.58
C TYR A 326 -14.01 28.83 37.05
N SER A 327 -15.06 28.66 36.24
CA SER A 327 -15.43 27.37 35.64
C SER A 327 -14.30 26.80 34.77
N LYS A 328 -13.64 27.65 33.97
CA LYS A 328 -12.48 27.25 33.15
C LYS A 328 -11.30 26.80 34.00
N GLN A 329 -11.03 27.51 35.11
CA GLN A 329 -9.98 27.14 36.05
C GLN A 329 -10.27 25.78 36.70
N GLN A 330 -11.50 25.55 37.17
CA GLN A 330 -11.90 24.27 37.77
C GLN A 330 -11.77 23.10 36.79
N LYS A 331 -12.20 23.26 35.53
CA LYS A 331 -12.04 22.23 34.49
C LYS A 331 -10.56 21.94 34.20
N THR A 332 -9.71 22.97 34.22
CA THR A 332 -8.27 22.81 34.01
C THR A 332 -7.62 22.09 35.18
N GLN A 333 -7.95 22.47 36.42
CA GLN A 333 -7.49 21.79 37.63
C GLN A 333 -7.91 20.32 37.63
N PHE A 334 -9.18 20.04 37.32
CA PHE A 334 -9.67 18.66 37.20
C PHE A 334 -8.85 17.85 36.18
N ARG A 335 -8.64 18.36 34.96
CA ARG A 335 -7.82 17.69 33.93
C ARG A 335 -6.41 17.40 34.43
N THR A 336 -5.75 18.40 34.99
CA THR A 336 -4.38 18.26 35.51
C THR A 336 -4.33 17.25 36.64
N HIS A 337 -5.26 17.30 37.59
CA HIS A 337 -5.29 16.35 38.69
C HIS A 337 -5.59 14.93 38.20
N PHE A 338 -6.51 14.77 37.26
CA PHE A 338 -6.91 13.45 36.76
C PHE A 338 -5.74 12.75 36.06
N PHE A 339 -5.08 13.43 35.12
CA PHE A 339 -3.96 12.82 34.37
C PHE A 339 -2.66 12.72 35.16
N ASN A 340 -2.53 13.46 36.28
CA ASN A 340 -1.39 13.33 37.20
C ASN A 340 -1.65 12.36 38.37
N GLY A 341 -2.80 11.66 38.40
CA GLY A 341 -3.13 10.69 39.45
C GLY A 341 -3.50 11.31 40.81
N LEU A 342 -3.90 12.58 40.83
CA LEU A 342 -4.27 13.33 42.04
C LEU A 342 -5.79 13.43 42.28
N VAL A 343 -6.61 12.98 41.32
CA VAL A 343 -8.04 12.72 41.56
C VAL A 343 -8.16 11.28 42.01
N ASN A 344 -8.29 11.05 43.31
CA ASN A 344 -8.74 9.76 43.80
C ASN A 344 -10.17 9.53 43.29
N ASN A 345 -10.35 8.49 42.50
CA ASN A 345 -11.68 7.96 42.17
C ASN A 345 -12.41 7.66 43.49
N ALA A 346 -13.52 8.36 43.74
CA ALA A 346 -14.57 7.96 44.66
C ALA A 346 -15.89 8.22 43.91
N PRO A 347 -16.88 7.31 43.99
CA PRO A 347 -17.29 6.58 45.21
C PRO A 347 -16.50 5.33 45.55
#